data_AF-A0A2Z6S823-F1
#
_entry.id   AF-A0A2Z6S823-F1
#
_cell.length_a   1.000
_cell.length_b   1.000
_cell.length_c   1.000
_cell.angle_alpha   90.00
_cell.angle_beta   90.00
_cell.angle_gamma   90.00
#
_symmetry.space_group_name_H-M   'P 1'
#
loop_
_entity.id
_entity.type
_entity.pdbx_description
1 polymer ?
#
loop_
_entity_poly.entity_id
_entity_poly.type
_entity_poly.pdbx_seq_one_letter_code
_entity_poly.pdbx_strand_id
1 'polypeptide(L)'
;MEFLCSELKSEIFKYVSTPIALVLLNRNWLLASQNSHTRAEWLIYKYGRAHALFHAIRLGKNFVTVEVIQVLLAKKAIISRYFVQRLIMQFGLTDPKLGELRAKYNMSTSKNNGWASNLELPVFIKLIIEATKDDIAIRGNDLELFHHLTAGAQTINQAPSILFKNLQSIEDLIINKKFIPFPPRPRHTPTYISHPGGDIEEYPSRDGYENNRQINLISRAILIHPDLVNLWKKIGYNEICSDLNELVVEGSLLVYLPPNPPDNWVCPSANDIAESLQNLFNLGFRLTDKVIEESINLFESRINTVGEALLNAFSKLRGSTTPTIVESTLIKIRNTEMRTRGLRKRRRQFL
;
A
#
# COMPACT_ATOMS: atom_id res chain seq x y z
N MET A 1 -18.42 -29.49 -14.04
CA MET A 1 -18.55 -28.17 -13.39
C MET A 1 -20.01 -27.78 -13.10
N GLU A 2 -20.97 -28.11 -13.97
CA GLU A 2 -22.39 -27.78 -13.72
C GLU A 2 -22.99 -28.50 -12.51
N PHE A 3 -22.63 -29.77 -12.31
CA PHE A 3 -23.08 -30.63 -11.21
C PHE A 3 -22.40 -30.36 -9.85
N LEU A 4 -21.50 -29.39 -9.75
CA LEU A 4 -20.90 -29.03 -8.46
C LEU A 4 -21.95 -28.39 -7.56
N CYS A 5 -22.01 -28.78 -6.29
CA CYS A 5 -22.85 -28.12 -5.30
C CYS A 5 -22.41 -26.66 -5.09
N SER A 6 -23.30 -25.84 -4.52
CA SER A 6 -23.07 -24.41 -4.27
C SER A 6 -21.86 -24.14 -3.38
N GLU A 7 -21.57 -25.04 -2.43
CA GLU A 7 -20.44 -24.94 -1.50
C GLU A 7 -19.10 -25.07 -2.23
N LEU A 8 -18.94 -26.11 -3.06
CA LEU A 8 -17.74 -26.31 -3.87
C LEU A 8 -17.54 -25.18 -4.89
N LYS A 9 -18.63 -24.65 -5.45
CA LYS A 9 -18.57 -23.47 -6.33
C LYS A 9 -18.06 -22.24 -5.57
N SER A 10 -18.52 -22.02 -4.35
CA SER A 10 -18.03 -20.92 -3.50
C SER A 10 -16.55 -21.07 -3.17
N GLU A 11 -16.12 -22.29 -2.83
CA GLU A 11 -14.71 -22.56 -2.53
C GLU A 11 -13.82 -22.34 -3.77
N ILE A 12 -14.25 -22.78 -4.96
CA ILE A 12 -13.52 -22.49 -6.21
C ILE A 12 -13.48 -20.99 -6.48
N PHE A 13 -14.61 -20.29 -6.30
CA PHE A 13 -14.74 -18.86 -6.59
C PHE A 13 -13.75 -18.03 -5.77
N LYS A 14 -13.54 -18.40 -4.51
CA LYS A 14 -12.58 -17.78 -3.58
C LYS A 14 -11.16 -17.69 -4.15
N TYR A 15 -10.69 -18.69 -4.91
CA TYR A 15 -9.33 -18.73 -5.46
C TYR A 15 -9.19 -18.04 -6.82
N VAL A 16 -10.25 -17.47 -7.36
CA VAL A 16 -10.23 -16.88 -8.70
C VAL A 16 -9.68 -15.46 -8.65
N SER A 17 -8.71 -15.18 -9.50
CA SER A 17 -8.09 -13.86 -9.62
C SER A 17 -9.10 -12.79 -10.07
N THR A 18 -9.88 -13.09 -11.11
CA THR A 18 -10.87 -12.18 -11.69
C THR A 18 -12.24 -12.88 -11.81
N PRO A 19 -13.17 -12.63 -10.86
CA PRO A 19 -14.48 -13.28 -10.82
C PRO A 19 -15.27 -13.25 -12.13
N ILE A 20 -15.14 -12.18 -12.91
CA ILE A 20 -15.91 -12.00 -14.15
C ILE A 20 -15.64 -13.09 -15.17
N ALA A 21 -14.42 -13.64 -15.20
CA ALA A 21 -14.04 -14.69 -16.13
C ALA A 21 -14.89 -15.95 -15.91
N LEU A 22 -15.19 -16.31 -14.65
CA LEU A 22 -16.06 -17.44 -14.34
C LEU A 22 -17.53 -17.14 -14.60
N VAL A 23 -17.97 -15.92 -14.25
CA VAL A 23 -19.36 -15.48 -14.43
C VAL A 23 -19.80 -15.56 -15.89
N LEU A 24 -18.90 -15.26 -16.82
CA LEU A 24 -19.19 -15.31 -18.25
C LEU A 24 -19.26 -16.73 -18.83
N LEU A 25 -18.83 -17.77 -18.10
CA LEU A 25 -18.83 -19.15 -18.61
C LEU A 25 -20.24 -19.76 -18.62
N ASN A 26 -21.03 -19.58 -17.56
CA ASN A 26 -22.39 -20.11 -17.49
C ASN A 26 -23.24 -19.45 -16.38
N ARG A 27 -24.55 -19.68 -16.43
CA ARG A 27 -25.53 -19.17 -15.45
C ARG A 27 -25.29 -19.66 -14.02
N ASN A 28 -24.75 -20.86 -13.84
CA ASN A 28 -24.47 -21.40 -12.50
C ASN A 28 -23.38 -20.61 -11.78
N TRP A 29 -22.33 -20.20 -12.49
CA TRP A 29 -21.28 -19.33 -11.95
C TRP A 29 -21.78 -17.90 -11.71
N LEU A 30 -22.66 -17.40 -12.58
CA LEU A 30 -23.34 -16.13 -12.33
C LEU A 30 -24.13 -16.17 -11.01
N LEU A 31 -24.93 -17.21 -10.77
CA LEU A 31 -25.68 -17.37 -9.51
C LEU A 31 -24.75 -17.47 -8.30
N ALA A 32 -23.67 -18.25 -8.38
CA ALA A 32 -22.68 -18.33 -7.30
C ALA A 32 -22.03 -16.96 -7.02
N SER A 33 -21.74 -16.19 -8.08
CA SER A 33 -21.16 -14.85 -7.93
C SER A 33 -22.12 -13.81 -7.33
N GLN A 34 -23.42 -14.07 -7.33
CA GLN A 34 -24.44 -13.19 -6.72
C GLN A 34 -24.64 -13.48 -5.23
N ASN A 35 -24.14 -14.61 -4.72
CA ASN A 35 -24.24 -14.96 -3.32
C ASN A 35 -23.35 -14.07 -2.44
N SER A 36 -23.96 -13.43 -1.44
CA SER A 36 -23.26 -12.49 -0.54
C SER A 36 -22.15 -13.15 0.27
N HIS A 37 -22.29 -14.41 0.67
CA HIS A 37 -21.24 -15.16 1.36
C HIS A 37 -20.05 -15.42 0.46
N THR A 38 -20.30 -15.90 -0.76
CA THR A 38 -19.25 -16.14 -1.76
C THR A 38 -18.46 -14.86 -2.07
N ARG A 39 -19.15 -13.71 -2.24
CA ARG A 39 -18.51 -12.40 -2.44
C ARG A 39 -17.65 -11.99 -1.24
N ALA A 40 -18.20 -12.10 -0.03
CA ALA A 40 -17.51 -11.73 1.20
C ALA A 40 -16.27 -12.60 1.45
N GLU A 41 -16.36 -13.91 1.21
CA GLU A 41 -15.23 -14.82 1.34
C GLU A 41 -14.14 -14.54 0.32
N TRP A 42 -14.50 -14.29 -0.93
CA TRP A 42 -13.56 -13.90 -1.96
C TRP A 42 -12.83 -12.59 -1.60
N LEU A 43 -13.55 -11.58 -1.10
CA LEU A 43 -12.94 -10.32 -0.65
C LEU A 43 -11.95 -10.53 0.49
N ILE A 44 -12.34 -11.27 1.53
CA ILE A 44 -11.47 -11.54 2.69
C ILE A 44 -10.26 -12.37 2.28
N TYR A 45 -10.45 -13.37 1.43
CA TYR A 45 -9.35 -14.20 0.95
C TYR A 45 -8.36 -13.41 0.11
N LYS A 46 -8.87 -12.54 -0.78
CA LYS A 46 -8.04 -11.80 -1.73
C LYS A 46 -7.36 -10.56 -1.13
N TYR A 47 -8.03 -9.86 -0.24
CA TYR A 47 -7.60 -8.53 0.25
C TYR A 47 -7.41 -8.48 1.77
N GLY A 48 -7.60 -9.60 2.47
CA GLY A 48 -7.54 -9.62 3.92
C GLY A 48 -8.75 -8.95 4.59
N ARG A 49 -8.86 -9.10 5.91
CA ARG A 49 -9.97 -8.54 6.69
C ARG A 49 -9.87 -7.02 6.84
N ALA A 50 -8.66 -6.48 6.81
CA ALA A 50 -8.35 -5.06 6.97
C ALA A 50 -8.90 -4.21 5.82
N HIS A 51 -8.80 -4.69 4.58
CA HIS A 51 -9.18 -3.91 3.39
C HIS A 51 -10.38 -4.47 2.63
N ALA A 52 -11.00 -5.56 3.10
CA ALA A 52 -12.18 -6.15 2.45
C ALA A 52 -13.31 -5.14 2.22
N LEU A 53 -13.62 -4.28 3.22
CA LEU A 53 -14.67 -3.27 3.10
C LEU A 53 -14.34 -2.20 2.04
N PHE A 54 -13.09 -1.73 2.00
CA PHE A 54 -12.61 -0.81 0.98
C PHE A 54 -12.79 -1.38 -0.42
N HIS A 55 -12.32 -2.61 -0.63
CA HIS A 55 -12.43 -3.27 -1.94
C HIS A 55 -13.87 -3.59 -2.32
N ALA A 56 -14.74 -3.97 -1.37
CA ALA A 56 -16.16 -4.19 -1.62
C ALA A 56 -16.81 -2.96 -2.25
N ILE A 57 -16.64 -1.80 -1.63
CA ILE A 57 -17.24 -0.54 -2.08
C ILE A 57 -16.62 -0.08 -3.40
N ARG A 58 -15.29 -0.19 -3.54
CA ARG A 58 -14.59 0.23 -4.77
C ARG A 58 -15.01 -0.58 -6.00
N LEU A 59 -15.40 -1.85 -5.83
CA LEU A 59 -15.97 -2.67 -6.92
C LEU A 59 -17.36 -2.18 -7.36
N GLY A 60 -17.99 -1.29 -6.60
CA GLY A 60 -19.19 -0.56 -6.97
C GLY A 60 -20.50 -1.29 -6.65
N LYS A 61 -21.61 -0.61 -6.95
CA LYS A 61 -22.99 -1.03 -6.60
C LYS A 61 -23.41 -2.41 -7.09
N ASN A 62 -22.83 -2.90 -8.19
CA ASN A 62 -23.16 -4.24 -8.72
C ASN A 62 -22.55 -5.36 -7.85
N PHE A 63 -21.55 -5.03 -7.03
CA PHE A 63 -20.83 -5.97 -6.17
C PHE A 63 -21.26 -5.85 -4.71
N VAL A 64 -21.34 -4.63 -4.16
CA VAL A 64 -21.64 -4.41 -2.74
C VAL A 64 -23.13 -4.24 -2.49
N THR A 65 -23.67 -5.02 -1.54
CA THR A 65 -25.03 -4.88 -1.02
C THR A 65 -24.99 -4.85 0.51
N VAL A 66 -26.12 -4.56 1.16
CA VAL A 66 -26.22 -4.57 2.63
C VAL A 66 -25.89 -5.96 3.19
N GLU A 67 -26.32 -7.02 2.53
CA GLU A 67 -26.07 -8.41 2.92
C GLU A 67 -24.57 -8.73 2.81
N VAL A 68 -23.89 -8.27 1.75
CA VAL A 68 -22.43 -8.44 1.63
C VAL A 68 -21.71 -7.77 2.80
N ILE A 69 -22.10 -6.55 3.18
CA ILE A 69 -21.53 -5.86 4.34
C ILE A 69 -21.80 -6.63 5.63
N GLN A 70 -23.02 -7.10 5.84
CA GLN A 70 -23.37 -7.90 7.03
C GLN A 70 -22.52 -9.17 7.13
N VAL A 71 -22.33 -9.89 6.02
CA VAL A 71 -21.49 -11.10 6.02
C VAL A 71 -20.02 -10.77 6.25
N LEU A 72 -19.51 -9.68 5.66
CA LEU A 72 -18.14 -9.22 5.91
C LEU A 72 -17.92 -8.92 7.40
N LEU A 73 -18.82 -8.18 8.03
CA LEU A 73 -18.76 -7.86 9.46
C LEU A 73 -18.87 -9.13 10.33
N ALA A 74 -19.77 -10.05 9.99
CA ALA A 74 -19.88 -11.35 10.66
C ALA A 74 -18.59 -12.18 10.54
N LYS A 75 -17.87 -12.06 9.42
CA LYS A 75 -16.54 -12.68 9.19
C LYS A 75 -15.37 -11.83 9.72
N LYS A 76 -15.65 -10.85 10.57
CA LYS A 76 -14.67 -9.98 11.26
C LYS A 76 -13.89 -9.06 10.33
N ALA A 77 -14.48 -8.63 9.20
CA ALA A 77 -13.92 -7.51 8.45
C ALA A 77 -13.85 -6.26 9.34
N ILE A 78 -12.76 -5.50 9.22
CA ILE A 78 -12.44 -4.44 10.17
C ILE A 78 -13.05 -3.13 9.70
N ILE A 79 -13.94 -2.56 10.51
CA ILE A 79 -14.40 -1.17 10.34
C ILE A 79 -13.51 -0.26 11.18
N SER A 80 -12.48 0.32 10.54
CA SER A 80 -11.61 1.30 11.18
C SER A 80 -12.26 2.68 11.20
N ARG A 81 -11.95 3.50 12.20
CA ARG A 81 -12.43 4.89 12.22
C ARG A 81 -11.93 5.67 11.01
N TYR A 82 -10.69 5.44 10.60
CA TYR A 82 -10.12 6.05 9.39
C TYR A 82 -10.84 5.66 8.10
N PHE A 83 -11.26 4.40 7.97
CA PHE A 83 -12.09 3.96 6.84
C PHE A 83 -13.39 4.76 6.75
N VAL A 84 -14.04 4.99 7.89
CA VAL A 84 -15.31 5.73 7.97
C VAL A 84 -15.11 7.21 7.66
N GLN A 85 -14.05 7.83 8.20
CA GLN A 85 -13.66 9.20 7.86
C GLN A 85 -13.48 9.36 6.34
N ARG A 86 -12.72 8.46 5.71
CA ARG A 86 -12.49 8.45 4.27
C ARG A 86 -13.76 8.19 3.45
N LEU A 87 -14.64 7.32 3.94
CA LEU A 87 -15.94 7.06 3.33
C LEU A 87 -16.82 8.32 3.32
N ILE A 88 -16.90 9.03 4.45
CA ILE A 88 -17.68 10.27 4.58
C ILE A 88 -17.15 11.35 3.64
N MET A 89 -15.82 11.49 3.53
CA MET A 89 -15.19 12.49 2.65
C MET A 89 -15.49 12.27 1.16
N GLN A 90 -15.79 11.03 0.73
CA GLN A 90 -15.85 10.65 -0.68
C GLN A 90 -17.19 10.04 -1.12
N PHE A 91 -18.18 10.00 -0.22
CA PHE A 91 -19.55 9.57 -0.49
C PHE A 91 -20.39 10.70 -1.11
N GLY A 92 -21.32 10.32 -2.01
CA GLY A 92 -22.26 11.23 -2.65
C GLY A 92 -21.77 11.79 -3.98
N LEU A 93 -22.70 12.40 -4.72
CA LEU A 93 -22.44 13.02 -6.00
C LEU A 93 -22.08 14.50 -5.81
N THR A 94 -21.17 14.99 -6.65
CA THR A 94 -20.91 16.43 -6.72
C THR A 94 -22.08 17.13 -7.40
N ASP A 95 -22.47 18.30 -6.89
CA ASP A 95 -23.47 19.14 -7.51
C ASP A 95 -23.08 19.45 -8.98
N PRO A 96 -23.94 19.11 -9.96
CA PRO A 96 -23.61 19.30 -11.38
C PRO A 96 -23.33 20.76 -11.72
N LYS A 97 -24.03 21.71 -11.10
CA LYS A 97 -23.86 23.14 -11.36
C LYS A 97 -22.51 23.64 -10.84
N LEU A 98 -22.09 23.17 -9.68
CA LEU A 98 -20.76 23.43 -9.15
C LEU A 98 -19.67 22.87 -10.07
N GLY A 99 -19.88 21.67 -10.61
CA GLY A 99 -18.99 21.07 -11.61
C GLY A 99 -18.85 21.92 -12.88
N GLU A 100 -19.97 22.42 -13.41
CA GLU A 100 -19.99 23.35 -14.55
C GLU A 100 -19.22 24.63 -14.26
N LEU A 101 -19.46 25.26 -13.11
CA LEU A 101 -18.81 26.52 -12.75
C LEU A 101 -17.29 26.34 -12.54
N ARG A 102 -16.86 25.23 -11.90
CA ARG A 102 -15.42 24.91 -11.76
C ARG A 102 -14.74 24.75 -13.11
N ALA A 103 -15.39 24.06 -14.06
CA ALA A 103 -14.89 23.91 -15.41
C ALA A 103 -14.84 25.25 -16.16
N LYS A 104 -15.85 26.11 -15.98
CA LYS A 104 -15.93 27.43 -16.62
C LYS A 104 -14.84 28.40 -16.12
N TYR A 105 -14.51 28.36 -14.84
CA TYR A 105 -13.52 29.26 -14.22
C TYR A 105 -12.11 28.66 -14.11
N ASN A 106 -11.81 27.56 -14.82
CA ASN A 106 -10.52 26.84 -14.77
C ASN A 106 -10.04 26.47 -13.35
N MET A 107 -10.96 26.32 -12.39
CA MET A 107 -10.65 25.98 -10.99
C MET A 107 -10.49 24.46 -10.80
N SER A 108 -9.73 23.80 -11.68
CA SER A 108 -9.59 22.34 -11.87
C SER A 108 -10.73 21.68 -12.66
N THR A 109 -10.34 20.85 -13.63
CA THR A 109 -11.20 20.08 -14.54
C THR A 109 -11.62 18.72 -13.95
N SER A 110 -11.72 18.64 -12.63
CA SER A 110 -12.00 17.44 -11.87
C SER A 110 -13.46 16.96 -12.03
N LYS A 111 -13.86 16.56 -13.23
CA LYS A 111 -14.95 15.60 -13.42
C LYS A 111 -14.40 14.27 -12.95
N ASN A 112 -14.64 13.88 -11.70
CA ASN A 112 -14.80 12.47 -11.34
C ASN A 112 -15.12 12.37 -9.85
N ASN A 113 -16.20 11.66 -9.57
CA ASN A 113 -16.66 11.40 -8.23
C ASN A 113 -15.65 10.48 -7.49
N GLY A 114 -15.58 10.59 -6.17
CA GLY A 114 -14.69 9.73 -5.36
C GLY A 114 -15.07 8.24 -5.44
N TRP A 115 -14.16 7.37 -5.02
CA TRP A 115 -14.31 5.91 -5.11
C TRP A 115 -15.59 5.35 -4.44
N ALA A 116 -16.17 6.08 -3.49
CA ALA A 116 -17.39 5.72 -2.78
C ALA A 116 -18.65 6.50 -3.24
N SER A 117 -18.54 7.31 -4.28
CA SER A 117 -19.62 8.24 -4.67
C SER A 117 -20.91 7.56 -5.12
N ASN A 118 -20.77 6.41 -5.77
CA ASN A 118 -21.87 5.64 -6.36
C ASN A 118 -22.34 4.55 -5.40
N LEU A 119 -21.91 4.60 -4.14
CA LEU A 119 -22.36 3.68 -3.11
C LEU A 119 -23.85 3.92 -2.85
N GLU A 120 -24.62 2.84 -2.75
CA GLU A 120 -26.04 2.96 -2.44
C GLU A 120 -26.25 3.44 -1.02
N LEU A 121 -27.22 4.35 -0.83
CA LEU A 121 -27.50 4.95 0.46
C LEU A 121 -27.76 3.92 1.59
N PRO A 122 -28.49 2.80 1.37
CA PRO A 122 -28.67 1.79 2.41
C PRO A 122 -27.35 1.15 2.88
N VAL A 123 -26.40 0.94 1.96
CA VAL A 123 -25.08 0.38 2.28
C VAL A 123 -24.26 1.39 3.09
N PHE A 124 -24.28 2.66 2.67
CA PHE A 124 -23.64 3.75 3.42
C PHE A 124 -24.20 3.86 4.84
N ILE A 125 -25.53 3.94 4.99
CA ILE A 125 -26.19 4.03 6.29
C ILE A 125 -25.82 2.85 7.18
N LYS A 126 -25.81 1.61 6.63
CA LYS A 126 -25.41 0.42 7.39
C LYS A 126 -23.98 0.57 7.94
N LEU A 127 -23.03 1.02 7.12
CA LEU A 127 -21.65 1.20 7.55
C LEU A 127 -21.51 2.28 8.63
N ILE A 128 -22.20 3.42 8.48
CA ILE A 128 -22.18 4.48 9.49
C ILE A 128 -22.77 3.99 10.81
N ILE A 129 -23.93 3.32 10.79
CA ILE A 129 -24.55 2.77 12.01
C ILE A 129 -23.61 1.79 12.72
N GLU A 130 -22.92 0.92 11.97
CA GLU A 130 -21.98 -0.04 12.56
C GLU A 130 -20.72 0.65 13.12
N ALA A 131 -20.26 1.72 12.49
CA ALA A 131 -19.11 2.49 12.94
C ALA A 131 -19.38 3.32 14.19
N THR A 132 -20.56 3.93 14.29
CA THR A 132 -20.89 4.88 15.36
C THR A 132 -21.39 4.23 16.65
N LYS A 133 -21.37 2.90 16.75
CA LYS A 133 -21.72 2.18 17.99
C LYS A 133 -20.76 2.53 19.13
N ASP A 134 -19.48 2.70 18.80
CA ASP A 134 -18.40 2.80 19.79
C ASP A 134 -17.57 4.12 19.69
N ASP A 135 -17.67 4.88 18.60
CA ASP A 135 -16.92 6.13 18.41
C ASP A 135 -17.70 7.20 17.61
N ILE A 136 -17.70 8.44 18.11
CA ILE A 136 -18.42 9.59 17.56
C ILE A 136 -17.48 10.52 16.76
N ALA A 137 -16.15 10.36 16.89
CA ALA A 137 -15.14 11.24 16.27
C ALA A 137 -14.86 10.93 14.77
N ILE A 138 -15.90 10.76 13.97
CA ILE A 138 -15.82 10.36 12.54
C ILE A 138 -15.59 11.54 11.56
N ARG A 139 -15.52 12.79 12.05
CA ARG A 139 -15.24 13.98 11.22
C ARG A 139 -13.75 14.34 11.11
N GLY A 140 -12.86 13.57 11.73
CA GLY A 140 -11.41 13.79 11.69
C GLY A 140 -10.71 13.11 10.52
N ASN A 141 -9.38 13.05 10.62
CA ASN A 141 -8.49 12.35 9.68
C ASN A 141 -7.38 11.67 10.49
N ASP A 142 -7.56 10.39 10.79
CA ASP A 142 -6.66 9.63 11.66
C ASP A 142 -5.25 9.50 11.09
N LEU A 143 -5.10 9.54 9.76
CA LEU A 143 -3.79 9.54 9.13
C LEU A 143 -3.06 10.87 9.33
N GLU A 144 -3.78 11.98 9.35
CA GLU A 144 -3.22 13.29 9.72
C GLU A 144 -2.89 13.37 11.21
N LEU A 145 -3.73 12.79 12.08
CA LEU A 145 -3.38 12.62 13.48
C LEU A 145 -2.09 11.77 13.63
N PHE A 146 -2.01 10.64 12.94
CA PHE A 146 -0.82 9.79 12.91
C PHE A 146 0.42 10.55 12.41
N HIS A 147 0.26 11.40 11.39
CA HIS A 147 1.32 12.29 10.89
C HIS A 147 1.90 13.19 11.99
N HIS A 148 1.04 13.81 12.79
CA HIS A 148 1.49 14.66 13.90
C HIS A 148 2.12 13.86 15.04
N LEU A 149 1.51 12.73 15.41
CA LEU A 149 2.03 11.88 16.50
C LEU A 149 3.41 11.29 16.17
N THR A 150 3.68 10.99 14.91
CA THR A 150 4.95 10.40 14.42
C THR A 150 5.94 11.43 13.87
N ALA A 151 5.65 12.72 14.01
CA ALA A 151 6.47 13.82 13.51
C ALA A 151 6.81 13.72 12.01
N GLY A 152 5.82 13.39 11.18
CA GLY A 152 6.01 13.23 9.74
C GLY A 152 6.55 14.47 9.01
N ALA A 153 6.33 15.67 9.57
CA ALA A 153 6.86 16.93 9.03
C ALA A 153 8.34 17.19 9.40
N GLN A 154 8.87 16.50 10.41
CA GLN A 154 10.24 16.72 10.88
C GLN A 154 11.26 15.90 10.08
N THR A 155 12.54 16.20 10.24
CA THR A 155 13.63 15.38 9.69
C THR A 155 13.70 14.02 10.37
N ILE A 156 14.26 13.00 9.70
CA ILE A 156 14.30 11.62 10.20
C ILE A 156 14.99 11.51 11.57
N ASN A 157 16.01 12.32 11.81
CA ASN A 157 16.77 12.31 13.07
C ASN A 157 16.00 12.90 14.26
N GLN A 158 15.00 13.76 14.01
CA GLN A 158 14.21 14.42 15.06
C GLN A 158 12.89 13.69 15.35
N ALA A 159 12.41 12.87 14.42
CA ALA A 159 11.14 12.18 14.59
C ALA A 159 11.09 11.12 15.73
N PRO A 160 12.17 10.36 16.03
CA PRO A 160 12.14 9.36 17.08
C PRO A 160 11.69 9.90 18.43
N SER A 161 12.23 11.04 18.88
CA SER A 161 11.90 11.61 20.19
C SER A 161 10.41 11.98 20.32
N ILE A 162 9.81 12.50 19.25
CA ILE A 162 8.39 12.86 19.22
C ILE A 162 7.52 11.60 19.15
N LEU A 163 7.90 10.62 18.32
CA LEU A 163 7.18 9.35 18.22
C LEU A 163 7.12 8.67 19.59
N PHE A 164 8.26 8.53 20.27
CA PHE A 164 8.31 7.88 21.60
C PHE A 164 7.54 8.68 22.66
N LYS A 165 7.56 10.02 22.61
CA LYS A 165 6.74 10.86 23.51
C LYS A 165 5.25 10.61 23.33
N ASN A 166 4.82 10.26 22.11
CA ASN A 166 3.42 10.04 21.75
C ASN A 166 3.03 8.56 21.63
N LEU A 167 3.89 7.64 22.06
CA LEU A 167 3.71 6.21 21.79
C LEU A 167 2.36 5.68 22.30
N GLN A 168 1.95 6.07 23.51
CA GLN A 168 0.65 5.67 24.07
C GLN A 168 -0.54 6.13 23.21
N SER A 169 -0.48 7.33 22.65
CA SER A 169 -1.51 7.87 21.76
C SER A 169 -1.51 7.16 20.40
N ILE A 170 -0.34 6.76 19.91
CA ILE A 170 -0.21 5.96 18.68
C ILE A 170 -0.80 4.56 18.90
N GLU A 171 -0.50 3.94 20.05
CA GLU A 171 -1.09 2.66 20.45
C GLU A 171 -2.61 2.72 20.57
N ASP A 172 -3.14 3.77 21.21
CA ASP A 172 -4.60 4.00 21.29
C ASP A 172 -5.21 4.12 19.89
N LEU A 173 -4.59 4.90 19.01
CA LEU A 173 -5.04 5.09 17.64
C LEU A 173 -5.07 3.76 16.86
N ILE A 174 -4.01 2.95 16.94
CA ILE A 174 -3.97 1.66 16.25
C ILE A 174 -4.93 0.66 16.89
N ILE A 175 -4.87 0.46 18.20
CA ILE A 175 -5.60 -0.62 18.88
C ILE A 175 -7.08 -0.27 19.07
N ASN A 176 -7.36 0.85 19.74
CA ASN A 176 -8.71 1.20 20.15
C ASN A 176 -9.50 1.84 19.00
N LYS A 177 -8.83 2.62 18.14
CA LYS A 177 -9.47 3.24 16.96
C LYS A 177 -9.34 2.39 15.69
N LYS A 178 -8.69 1.23 15.82
CA LYS A 178 -8.46 0.25 14.75
C LYS A 178 -7.81 0.90 13.53
N PHE A 179 -6.94 1.90 13.72
CA PHE A 179 -6.36 2.67 12.63
C PHE A 179 -5.63 1.76 11.64
N ILE A 180 -6.10 1.76 10.40
CA ILE A 180 -5.54 0.98 9.29
C ILE A 180 -5.47 1.95 8.09
N PRO A 181 -4.28 2.25 7.54
CA PRO A 181 -4.18 3.03 6.31
C PRO A 181 -4.85 2.29 5.16
N PHE A 182 -5.35 3.02 4.16
CA PHE A 182 -5.84 2.38 2.94
C PHE A 182 -4.67 1.67 2.24
N PRO A 183 -4.93 0.65 1.42
CA PRO A 183 -3.86 -0.06 0.75
C PRO A 183 -3.07 0.89 -0.17
N PRO A 184 -1.80 0.59 -0.45
CA PRO A 184 -1.05 1.30 -1.48
C PRO A 184 -1.66 1.03 -2.86
N ARG A 185 -1.51 2.01 -3.76
CA ARG A 185 -1.94 1.86 -5.16
C ARG A 185 -1.10 0.78 -5.87
N PRO A 186 -1.71 -0.19 -6.58
CA PRO A 186 -0.95 -1.17 -7.35
C PRO A 186 -0.13 -0.48 -8.45
N ARG A 187 1.16 -0.82 -8.53
CA ARG A 187 2.15 -0.15 -9.40
C ARG A 187 1.85 -0.27 -10.91
N HIS A 188 1.02 -1.22 -11.32
CA HIS A 188 0.64 -1.43 -12.73
C HIS A 188 -0.60 -0.63 -13.16
N THR A 189 -1.16 0.20 -12.28
CA THR A 189 -2.31 1.04 -12.65
C THR A 189 -1.85 2.21 -13.54
N PRO A 190 -2.61 2.57 -14.59
CA PRO A 190 -2.26 3.70 -15.45
C PRO A 190 -1.99 4.99 -14.68
N THR A 191 -2.74 5.21 -13.59
CA THR A 191 -2.59 6.38 -12.72
C THR A 191 -1.30 6.37 -11.90
N TYR A 192 -0.75 5.20 -11.56
CA TYR A 192 0.60 5.11 -10.97
C TYR A 192 1.68 5.41 -12.01
N ILE A 193 1.52 4.88 -13.23
CA ILE A 193 2.47 5.03 -14.33
C ILE A 193 2.49 6.46 -14.90
N SER A 194 1.37 7.19 -14.81
CA SER A 194 1.26 8.56 -15.32
C SER A 194 1.74 9.64 -14.35
N HIS A 195 1.93 9.32 -13.06
CA HIS A 195 2.43 10.26 -12.04
C HIS A 195 3.73 9.82 -11.34
N PRO A 196 4.75 9.27 -12.04
CA PRO A 196 6.03 8.95 -11.40
C PRO A 196 6.81 10.25 -11.26
N GLY A 197 6.46 11.03 -10.24
CA GLY A 197 7.17 12.25 -9.84
C GLY A 197 6.53 13.55 -10.34
N GLY A 198 6.04 14.36 -9.40
CA GLY A 198 6.01 15.82 -9.56
C GLY A 198 4.67 16.51 -9.35
N ASP A 199 3.56 15.94 -9.81
CA ASP A 199 2.25 16.58 -9.60
C ASP A 199 1.70 16.26 -8.22
N ILE A 200 1.21 17.28 -7.52
CA ILE A 200 0.58 17.15 -6.20
C ILE A 200 -0.70 16.34 -6.41
N GLU A 201 -0.62 15.03 -6.16
CA GLU A 201 -1.79 14.17 -6.11
C GLU A 201 -2.76 14.71 -5.05
N GLU A 202 -3.99 14.98 -5.48
CA GLU A 202 -5.07 15.43 -4.60
C GLU A 202 -5.25 14.42 -3.45
N TYR A 203 -5.23 14.91 -2.21
CA TYR A 203 -5.50 14.10 -1.03
C TYR A 203 -6.88 14.46 -0.46
N PRO A 204 -7.76 13.46 -0.21
CA PRO A 204 -7.57 12.04 -0.47
C PRO A 204 -7.62 11.67 -1.96
N SER A 205 -6.95 10.59 -2.34
CA SER A 205 -6.94 10.13 -3.74
C SER A 205 -8.34 9.74 -4.21
N ARG A 206 -8.65 9.99 -5.48
CA ARG A 206 -10.00 9.76 -6.02
C ARG A 206 -10.38 8.29 -6.11
N ASP A 207 -9.42 7.41 -6.38
CA ASP A 207 -9.61 5.96 -6.40
C ASP A 207 -9.51 5.32 -5.00
N GLY A 208 -9.30 6.13 -3.97
CA GLY A 208 -9.39 5.77 -2.56
C GLY A 208 -8.13 5.17 -1.98
N TYR A 209 -7.20 4.67 -2.80
CA TYR A 209 -5.90 4.18 -2.32
C TYR A 209 -5.11 5.25 -1.57
N GLU A 210 -4.18 4.87 -0.69
CA GLU A 210 -3.26 5.87 -0.18
C GLU A 210 -2.27 6.32 -1.26
N ASN A 211 -1.94 7.60 -1.23
CA ASN A 211 -0.89 8.14 -2.08
C ASN A 211 0.49 7.82 -1.52
N ASN A 212 1.52 7.99 -2.35
CA ASN A 212 2.89 7.66 -1.98
C ASN A 212 3.40 8.47 -0.78
N ARG A 213 3.00 9.74 -0.65
CA ARG A 213 3.39 10.59 0.49
C ARG A 213 2.90 10.00 1.81
N GLN A 214 1.65 9.56 1.83
CA GLN A 214 1.01 9.00 3.01
C GLN A 214 1.49 7.60 3.36
N ILE A 215 1.70 6.73 2.36
CA ILE A 215 2.31 5.43 2.63
C ILE A 215 3.75 5.57 3.15
N ASN A 216 4.53 6.52 2.61
CA ASN A 216 5.88 6.78 3.08
C ASN A 216 5.90 7.20 4.57
N LEU A 217 4.89 7.96 5.01
CA LEU A 217 4.74 8.30 6.43
C LEU A 217 4.61 7.05 7.31
N ILE A 218 3.78 6.07 6.91
CA ILE A 218 3.62 4.82 7.65
C ILE A 218 4.93 4.02 7.65
N SER A 219 5.58 3.89 6.49
CA SER A 219 6.85 3.18 6.38
C SER A 219 7.92 3.78 7.29
N ARG A 220 7.98 5.12 7.36
CA ARG A 220 8.91 5.85 8.23
C ARG A 220 8.66 5.59 9.70
N ALA A 221 7.40 5.55 10.14
CA ALA A 221 7.06 5.23 11.52
C ALA A 221 7.51 3.81 11.89
N ILE A 222 7.35 2.84 10.98
CA ILE A 222 7.84 1.46 11.15
C ILE A 222 9.37 1.41 11.22
N LEU A 223 10.08 2.18 10.40
CA LEU A 223 11.54 2.23 10.46
C LEU A 223 12.07 2.80 11.78
N ILE A 224 11.34 3.74 12.39
CA ILE A 224 11.70 4.32 13.69
C ILE A 224 11.34 3.36 14.84
N HIS A 225 10.16 2.74 14.78
CA HIS A 225 9.69 1.80 15.81
C HIS A 225 9.00 0.59 15.16
N PRO A 226 9.77 -0.47 14.83
CA PRO A 226 9.25 -1.62 14.09
C PRO A 226 8.11 -2.37 14.80
N ASP A 227 8.06 -2.34 16.12
CA ASP A 227 7.04 -3.02 16.92
C ASP A 227 5.62 -2.50 16.69
N LEU A 228 5.45 -1.32 16.08
CA LEU A 228 4.14 -0.84 15.62
C LEU A 228 3.44 -1.86 14.70
N VAL A 229 4.20 -2.66 13.95
CA VAL A 229 3.68 -3.76 13.13
C VAL A 229 2.85 -4.75 13.97
N ASN A 230 3.30 -5.06 15.19
CA ASN A 230 2.61 -6.00 16.06
C ASN A 230 1.25 -5.45 16.52
N LEU A 231 1.12 -4.13 16.65
CA LEU A 231 -0.16 -3.49 16.99
C LEU A 231 -1.18 -3.65 15.85
N TRP A 232 -0.76 -3.44 14.60
CA TRP A 232 -1.64 -3.67 13.44
C TRP A 232 -2.04 -5.13 13.28
N LYS A 233 -1.10 -6.06 13.49
CA LYS A 233 -1.42 -7.49 13.48
C LYS A 233 -2.40 -7.87 14.58
N LYS A 234 -2.27 -7.28 15.77
CA LYS A 234 -3.17 -7.51 16.92
C LYS A 234 -4.62 -7.16 16.61
N ILE A 235 -4.87 -6.12 15.80
CA ILE A 235 -6.23 -5.77 15.36
C ILE A 235 -6.72 -6.55 14.13
N GLY A 236 -5.86 -7.38 13.53
CA GLY A 236 -6.18 -8.25 12.40
C GLY A 236 -5.73 -7.75 11.03
N TYR A 237 -4.90 -6.70 10.96
CA TYR A 237 -4.23 -6.27 9.73
C TYR A 237 -2.92 -7.06 9.53
N ASN A 238 -3.05 -8.28 9.02
CA ASN A 238 -1.93 -9.21 8.86
C ASN A 238 -1.06 -8.89 7.64
N GLU A 239 -1.65 -8.20 6.67
CA GLU A 239 -1.07 -7.86 5.38
C GLU A 239 -0.17 -6.62 5.43
N ILE A 240 -0.06 -5.93 6.58
CA ILE A 240 0.78 -4.72 6.76
C ILE A 240 2.21 -4.91 6.24
N CYS A 241 2.80 -6.09 6.48
CA CYS A 241 4.16 -6.39 6.03
C CYS A 241 4.24 -6.58 4.52
N SER A 242 3.24 -7.21 3.88
CA SER A 242 3.21 -7.36 2.43
C SER A 242 2.89 -6.05 1.73
N ASP A 243 2.00 -5.24 2.30
CA ASP A 243 1.56 -3.98 1.70
C ASP A 243 2.65 -2.91 1.73
N LEU A 244 3.50 -2.93 2.76
CA LEU A 244 4.59 -1.96 2.92
C LEU A 244 5.97 -2.56 2.62
N ASN A 245 6.02 -3.76 2.05
CA ASN A 245 7.25 -4.55 1.98
C ASN A 245 8.39 -3.82 1.28
N GLU A 246 8.15 -3.32 0.07
CA GLU A 246 9.16 -2.62 -0.70
C GLU A 246 9.65 -1.37 0.02
N LEU A 247 8.73 -0.54 0.52
CA LEU A 247 9.08 0.75 1.11
C LEU A 247 9.82 0.62 2.44
N VAL A 248 9.44 -0.35 3.29
CA VAL A 248 10.12 -0.57 4.57
C VAL A 248 11.49 -1.20 4.34
N VAL A 249 11.63 -2.17 3.42
CA VAL A 249 12.93 -2.79 3.16
C VAL A 249 13.89 -1.80 2.47
N GLU A 250 13.43 -1.08 1.44
CA GLU A 250 14.23 -0.04 0.78
C GLU A 250 14.57 1.11 1.73
N GLY A 251 13.60 1.56 2.53
CA GLY A 251 13.82 2.61 3.51
C GLY A 251 14.84 2.21 4.58
N SER A 252 14.84 0.94 5.01
CA SER A 252 15.88 0.40 5.90
C SER A 252 17.24 0.45 5.23
N LEU A 253 17.36 0.02 3.97
CA LEU A 253 18.61 0.12 3.23
C LEU A 253 19.09 1.56 3.08
N LEU A 254 18.21 2.53 2.84
CA LEU A 254 18.55 3.95 2.73
C LEU A 254 19.09 4.54 4.05
N VAL A 255 18.66 4.02 5.20
CA VAL A 255 19.19 4.44 6.50
C VAL A 255 20.66 4.01 6.65
N TYR A 256 21.02 2.81 6.19
CA TYR A 256 22.38 2.26 6.28
C TYR A 256 23.29 2.71 5.13
N LEU A 257 22.73 2.85 3.95
CA LEU A 257 23.38 3.22 2.71
C LEU A 257 22.80 4.56 2.20
N PRO A 258 22.99 5.68 2.92
CA PRO A 258 22.40 6.95 2.53
C PRO A 258 22.92 7.37 1.15
N PRO A 259 22.07 7.86 0.23
CA PRO A 259 22.49 8.22 -1.13
C PRO A 259 23.57 9.30 -1.12
N ASN A 260 23.44 10.26 -0.20
CA ASN A 260 24.41 11.31 0.10
C ASN A 260 24.96 11.09 1.52
N PRO A 261 26.02 10.28 1.67
CA PRO A 261 26.60 9.98 2.97
C PRO A 261 27.36 11.20 3.51
N PRO A 262 27.41 11.42 4.83
CA PRO A 262 28.30 12.40 5.42
C PRO A 262 29.78 12.00 5.23
N ASP A 263 30.70 12.97 5.32
CA ASP A 263 32.13 12.75 5.01
C ASP A 263 32.80 11.68 5.89
N ASN A 264 32.29 11.47 7.11
CA ASN A 264 32.78 10.47 8.06
C ASN A 264 32.08 9.10 7.94
N TRP A 265 31.19 8.92 6.96
CA TRP A 265 30.47 7.67 6.78
C TRP A 265 31.39 6.58 6.24
N VAL A 266 31.31 5.42 6.87
CA VAL A 266 31.98 4.20 6.43
C VAL A 266 30.90 3.24 5.93
N CYS A 267 31.16 2.59 4.80
CA CYS A 267 30.24 1.61 4.25
C CYS A 267 30.02 0.47 5.27
N PRO A 268 28.78 0.19 5.69
CA PRO A 268 28.49 -0.89 6.62
C PRO A 268 28.86 -2.24 6.00
N SER A 269 29.22 -3.20 6.85
CA SER A 269 29.51 -4.55 6.38
C SER A 269 28.24 -5.27 5.93
N ALA A 270 28.40 -6.33 5.14
CA ALA A 270 27.29 -7.20 4.76
C ALA A 270 26.56 -7.79 5.98
N ASN A 271 27.26 -7.96 7.11
CA ASN A 271 26.66 -8.46 8.35
C ASN A 271 25.74 -7.42 8.99
N ASP A 272 26.16 -6.15 9.03
CA ASP A 272 25.35 -5.06 9.61
C ASP A 272 24.06 -4.86 8.82
N ILE A 273 24.15 -4.90 7.48
CA ILE A 273 22.99 -4.82 6.59
C ILE A 273 22.08 -6.04 6.81
N ALA A 274 22.64 -7.25 6.87
CA ALA A 274 21.87 -8.47 7.05
C ALA A 274 21.14 -8.50 8.40
N GLU A 275 21.79 -8.08 9.48
CA GLU A 275 21.19 -8.03 10.82
C GLU A 275 20.01 -7.04 10.86
N SER A 276 20.18 -5.86 10.27
CA SER A 276 19.11 -4.87 10.18
C SER A 276 17.87 -5.41 9.44
N LEU A 277 18.08 -6.03 8.28
CA LEU A 277 17.00 -6.63 7.51
C LEU A 277 16.38 -7.83 8.23
N GLN A 278 17.17 -8.62 8.95
CA GLN A 278 16.68 -9.76 9.72
C GLN A 278 15.68 -9.33 10.80
N ASN A 279 15.90 -8.18 11.45
CA ASN A 279 14.95 -7.64 12.42
C ASN A 279 13.58 -7.35 11.79
N LEU A 280 13.56 -6.83 10.56
CA LEU A 280 12.33 -6.63 9.80
C LEU A 280 11.71 -7.97 9.36
N PHE A 281 12.53 -8.95 8.98
CA PHE A 281 12.02 -10.26 8.55
C PHE A 281 11.40 -11.06 9.69
N ASN A 282 11.91 -10.89 10.91
CA ASN A 282 11.29 -11.45 12.12
C ASN A 282 9.87 -10.90 12.33
N LEU A 283 9.60 -9.68 11.86
CA LEU A 283 8.25 -9.08 11.84
C LEU A 283 7.42 -9.51 10.62
N GLY A 284 7.98 -10.23 9.64
CA GLY A 284 7.26 -10.76 8.49
C GLY A 284 7.48 -10.03 7.16
N PHE A 285 8.35 -9.00 7.12
CA PHE A 285 8.85 -8.44 5.86
C PHE A 285 9.73 -9.46 5.12
N ARG A 286 9.93 -9.28 3.81
CA ARG A 286 10.63 -10.25 2.97
C ARG A 286 11.51 -9.61 1.91
N LEU A 287 12.69 -10.17 1.71
CA LEU A 287 13.54 -9.89 0.55
C LEU A 287 13.04 -10.64 -0.68
N THR A 288 12.12 -10.04 -1.42
CA THR A 288 11.61 -10.61 -2.68
C THR A 288 12.53 -10.25 -3.86
N ASP A 289 12.40 -10.96 -4.98
CA ASP A 289 13.18 -10.67 -6.19
C ASP A 289 12.97 -9.23 -6.68
N LYS A 290 11.74 -8.74 -6.55
CA LYS A 290 11.38 -7.35 -6.86
C LYS A 290 12.09 -6.35 -5.94
N VAL A 291 12.09 -6.58 -4.63
CA VAL A 291 12.80 -5.71 -3.67
C VAL A 291 14.29 -5.68 -3.98
N ILE A 292 14.88 -6.82 -4.32
CA ILE A 292 16.29 -6.90 -4.72
C ILE A 292 16.55 -6.05 -5.97
N GLU A 293 15.74 -6.22 -7.02
CA GLU A 293 15.86 -5.45 -8.26
C GLU A 293 15.74 -3.94 -8.00
N GLU A 294 14.72 -3.53 -7.25
CA GLU A 294 14.46 -2.12 -6.93
C GLU A 294 15.55 -1.52 -6.04
N SER A 295 16.08 -2.28 -5.08
CA SER A 295 17.21 -1.86 -4.24
C SER A 295 18.50 -1.67 -5.04
N ILE A 296 18.79 -2.55 -6.02
CA ILE A 296 19.96 -2.39 -6.89
C ILE A 296 19.81 -1.12 -7.73
N ASN A 297 18.62 -0.87 -8.30
CA ASN A 297 18.35 0.35 -9.06
C ASN A 297 18.45 1.61 -8.18
N LEU A 298 18.00 1.54 -6.93
CA LEU A 298 18.07 2.65 -5.97
C LEU A 298 19.53 3.10 -5.72
N PHE A 299 20.47 2.15 -5.73
CA PHE A 299 21.89 2.42 -5.53
C PHE A 299 22.73 2.40 -6.82
N GLU A 300 22.10 2.46 -7.99
CA GLU A 300 22.79 2.35 -9.29
C GLU A 300 24.01 3.28 -9.40
N SER A 301 23.84 4.54 -9.00
CA SER A 301 24.90 5.57 -9.08
C SER A 301 26.12 5.29 -8.18
N ARG A 302 25.95 4.44 -7.15
CA ARG A 302 26.98 4.12 -6.14
C ARG A 302 27.22 2.62 -6.01
N ILE A 303 26.79 1.84 -7.00
CA ILE A 303 26.86 0.38 -6.93
C ILE A 303 28.30 -0.13 -6.78
N ASN A 304 29.29 0.61 -7.31
CA ASN A 304 30.72 0.28 -7.15
C ASN A 304 31.21 0.42 -5.70
N THR A 305 30.52 1.19 -4.86
CA THR A 305 30.88 1.42 -3.46
C THR A 305 30.11 0.51 -2.52
N VAL A 306 28.80 0.33 -2.75
CA VAL A 306 27.92 -0.39 -1.81
C VAL A 306 27.50 -1.76 -2.31
N GLY A 307 27.71 -2.06 -3.59
CA GLY A 307 27.14 -3.22 -4.27
C GLY A 307 27.64 -4.55 -3.71
N GLU A 308 28.93 -4.68 -3.40
CA GLU A 308 29.47 -5.91 -2.82
C GLU A 308 28.85 -6.20 -1.44
N ALA A 309 28.84 -5.22 -0.53
CA ALA A 309 28.24 -5.36 0.79
C ALA A 309 26.74 -5.70 0.69
N LEU A 310 26.02 -5.01 -0.20
CA LEU A 310 24.59 -5.22 -0.44
C LEU A 310 24.30 -6.63 -0.97
N LEU A 311 25.01 -7.07 -2.01
CA LEU A 311 24.81 -8.39 -2.62
C LEU A 311 25.21 -9.53 -1.67
N ASN A 312 26.30 -9.36 -0.92
CA ASN A 312 26.70 -10.33 0.10
C ASN A 312 25.66 -10.44 1.21
N ALA A 313 25.06 -9.32 1.64
CA ALA A 313 23.97 -9.34 2.61
C ALA A 313 22.74 -10.07 2.07
N PHE A 314 22.35 -9.80 0.82
CA PHE A 314 21.22 -10.48 0.16
C PHE A 314 21.46 -11.98 0.02
N SER A 315 22.67 -12.39 -0.38
CA SER A 315 23.07 -13.80 -0.49
C SER A 315 23.00 -14.50 0.87
N LYS A 316 23.48 -13.84 1.93
CA LYS A 316 23.39 -14.34 3.30
C LYS A 316 21.94 -14.56 3.75
N LEU A 317 21.02 -13.68 3.36
CA LEU A 317 19.61 -13.73 3.76
C LEU A 317 18.76 -14.70 2.93
N ARG A 318 19.02 -14.86 1.63
CA ARG A 318 18.25 -15.79 0.77
C ARG A 318 18.86 -17.19 0.65
N GLY A 319 20.09 -17.39 1.10
CA GLY A 319 20.89 -18.54 0.72
C GLY A 319 21.52 -18.34 -0.66
N SER A 320 22.64 -19.03 -0.90
CA SER A 320 23.65 -18.86 -1.96
C SER A 320 23.22 -18.76 -3.44
N THR A 321 21.93 -18.73 -3.75
CA THR A 321 21.45 -18.48 -5.12
C THR A 321 21.29 -16.98 -5.33
N THR A 322 22.25 -16.37 -6.02
CA THR A 322 22.04 -15.08 -6.68
C THR A 322 20.84 -15.23 -7.60
N PRO A 323 19.72 -14.53 -7.38
CA PRO A 323 18.57 -14.66 -8.27
C PRO A 323 18.98 -14.24 -9.68
N THR A 324 18.55 -14.97 -10.71
CA THR A 324 18.80 -14.63 -12.13
C THR A 324 18.43 -13.20 -12.48
N ILE A 325 17.50 -12.60 -11.72
CA ILE A 325 17.13 -11.20 -11.85
C ILE A 325 18.31 -10.25 -11.54
N VAL A 326 19.15 -10.56 -10.55
CA VAL A 326 20.31 -9.75 -10.17
C VAL A 326 21.33 -9.70 -11.29
N GLU A 327 21.66 -10.84 -11.90
CA GLU A 327 22.55 -10.89 -13.05
C GLU A 327 21.99 -10.06 -14.22
N SER A 328 20.70 -10.20 -14.50
CA SER A 328 20.04 -9.44 -15.58
C SER A 328 20.05 -7.93 -15.34
N THR A 329 19.85 -7.48 -14.09
CA THR A 329 19.84 -6.07 -13.70
C THR A 329 21.25 -5.48 -13.72
N LEU A 330 22.25 -6.20 -13.22
CA LEU A 330 23.66 -5.78 -13.29
C LEU A 330 24.15 -5.66 -14.74
N ILE A 331 23.75 -6.59 -15.62
CA ILE A 331 24.06 -6.50 -17.06
C ILE A 331 23.41 -5.26 -17.68
N LYS A 332 22.15 -4.95 -17.36
CA LYS A 332 21.47 -3.73 -17.83
C LYS A 332 22.23 -2.46 -17.39
N ILE A 333 22.59 -2.36 -16.11
CA ILE A 333 23.33 -1.21 -15.56
C ILE A 333 24.67 -1.03 -16.31
N ARG A 334 25.44 -2.11 -16.44
CA ARG A 334 26.74 -2.08 -17.15
C ARG A 334 26.60 -1.65 -18.62
N ASN A 335 25.56 -2.12 -19.30
CA ASN A 335 25.29 -1.75 -20.69
C ASN A 335 24.87 -0.27 -20.82
N THR A 336 24.13 0.26 -19.86
CA THR A 336 23.73 1.68 -19.79
C THR A 336 24.95 2.58 -19.54
N GLU A 337 25.87 2.19 -18.65
CA GLU A 337 27.14 2.90 -18.43
C GLU A 337 28.04 2.91 -19.68
N MET A 338 28.13 1.79 -20.40
CA MET A 338 28.92 1.72 -21.64
C MET A 338 28.34 2.62 -22.74
N ARG A 339 27.02 2.66 -22.89
CA ARG A 339 26.35 3.56 -23.85
C ARG A 339 26.56 5.04 -23.52
N THR A 340 26.42 5.43 -22.26
CA THR A 340 26.64 6.81 -21.81
C THR A 340 28.11 7.24 -21.95
N ARG A 341 29.08 6.35 -21.67
CA ARG A 341 30.51 6.60 -21.93
C ARG A 341 30.81 6.75 -23.42
N GLY A 342 30.20 5.93 -24.29
CA GLY A 342 30.33 6.04 -25.75
C GLY A 342 29.80 7.36 -26.31
N LEU A 343 28.64 7.83 -25.82
CA LEU A 343 28.06 9.12 -26.17
C LEU A 343 28.91 10.31 -25.71
N ARG A 344 29.51 10.24 -24.50
CA ARG A 344 30.44 11.27 -24.00
C ARG A 344 31.76 11.30 -24.78
N LYS A 345 32.29 10.16 -25.21
CA LYS A 345 33.47 10.08 -26.09
C LYS A 345 33.20 10.71 -27.47
N ARG A 346 32.03 10.44 -28.07
CA ARG A 346 31.64 11.06 -29.34
C ARG A 346 31.49 12.58 -29.20
N ARG A 347 30.85 13.10 -28.14
CA ARG A 347 30.73 14.55 -27.91
C ARG A 347 32.06 15.28 -27.71
N ARG A 348 33.08 14.61 -27.17
CA ARG A 348 34.45 15.15 -27.03
C ARG A 348 35.30 15.07 -28.32
N GLN A 349 34.82 14.40 -29.36
CA GLN A 349 35.45 14.40 -30.69
C GLN A 349 34.84 15.47 -31.61
N PHE A 350 33.78 16.15 -31.19
CA PHE A 350 33.10 17.22 -31.91
C PHE A 350 33.20 18.60 -31.21
N LEU A 351 34.07 18.71 -30.19
CA LEU A 351 34.61 19.93 -29.61
C LEU A 351 36.13 19.87 -29.80
#